data_AF-A0A7G8DA71-F1
#
_entry.id   AF-A0A7G8DA71-F1
#
_cell.length_a   1.000
_cell.length_b   1.000
_cell.length_c   1.000
_cell.angle_alpha   90.00
_cell.angle_beta   90.00
_cell.angle_gamma   90.00
#
_symmetry.space_group_name_H-M   'P 1'
#
loop_
_entity.id
_entity.type
_entity.pdbx_description
1 polymer ?
#
loop_
_entity_poly.entity_id
_entity_poly.type
_entity_poly.pdbx_seq_one_letter_code
_entity_poly.pdbx_strand_id
1 'polypeptide(L)'
;MSFSSATSPLTHALLRNVVMLVMLTDPSWAGLDHYTELDRVNGWLIERKQGADGALSCRAYLPSGASWFSSNIHLDVRGELVVPAGRRFEGDQQELEAVREAIDRCSRDFLYLPR
;
A
#
# COMPACT_ATOMS: atom_id res chain seq x y z
N MET A 1 66.74 36.23 23.63
CA MET A 1 66.06 34.92 23.79
C MET A 1 64.57 35.18 23.52
N SER A 2 64.20 35.22 22.25
CA SER A 2 63.64 34.11 21.46
C SER A 2 62.13 33.97 21.67
N PHE A 3 61.37 34.43 20.67
CA PHE A 3 59.96 34.11 20.45
C PHE A 3 59.79 32.60 20.23
N SER A 4 58.71 32.00 20.73
CA SER A 4 58.08 30.84 20.10
C SER A 4 56.60 30.71 20.45
N SER A 5 55.85 30.63 19.36
CA SER A 5 54.45 30.41 19.10
C SER A 5 53.97 28.98 19.43
N ALA A 6 52.66 28.83 19.70
CA ALA A 6 51.90 27.65 19.25
C ALA A 6 50.40 27.98 19.21
N THR A 7 49.94 28.52 18.09
CA THR A 7 48.56 28.38 17.64
C THR A 7 48.33 26.93 17.24
N SER A 8 47.52 26.18 17.99
CA SER A 8 47.10 24.83 17.59
C SER A 8 46.07 24.91 16.46
N PRO A 9 46.36 24.33 15.27
CA PRO A 9 45.32 23.98 14.32
C PRO A 9 44.70 22.63 14.74
N LEU A 10 43.63 22.20 14.07
CA LEU A 10 43.01 20.86 14.16
C LEU A 10 41.79 20.71 15.09
N THR A 11 40.95 21.75 15.18
CA THR A 11 39.50 21.60 15.50
C THR A 11 38.65 21.22 14.28
N HIS A 12 39.26 20.95 13.11
CA HIS A 12 38.53 20.75 11.85
C HIS A 12 38.26 19.29 11.46
N ALA A 13 38.70 18.29 12.25
CA ALA A 13 38.61 16.88 11.85
C ALA A 13 37.33 16.15 12.29
N LEU A 14 36.52 16.71 13.21
CA LEU A 14 35.38 15.98 13.79
C LEU A 14 34.01 16.35 13.20
N LEU A 15 33.89 17.46 12.48
CA LEU A 15 32.62 17.90 11.88
C LEU A 15 32.29 17.22 10.53
N ARG A 16 33.28 16.58 9.89
CA ARG A 16 33.13 16.08 8.53
C ARG A 16 32.43 14.71 8.43
N ASN A 17 32.32 13.96 9.53
CA ASN A 17 31.71 12.63 9.56
C ASN A 17 30.24 12.60 10.04
N VAL A 18 29.74 13.67 10.66
CA VAL A 18 28.35 13.69 11.15
C VAL A 18 27.35 13.99 10.03
N VAL A 19 27.79 14.68 8.96
CA VAL A 19 26.92 15.07 7.84
C VAL A 19 26.49 13.88 6.97
N MET A 20 27.23 12.76 6.98
CA MET A 20 26.93 11.59 6.15
C MET A 20 25.89 10.63 6.78
N LEU A 21 25.44 10.88 8.01
CA LEU A 21 24.51 10.01 8.75
C LEU A 21 23.07 10.56 8.86
N VAL A 22 22.70 11.55 8.05
CA VAL A 22 21.34 12.14 8.07
C VAL A 22 20.55 11.83 6.78
N MET A 23 21.16 11.21 5.77
CA MET A 23 20.51 10.91 4.48
C MET A 23 19.74 9.57 4.46
N LEU A 24 19.55 8.91 5.59
CA LEU A 24 19.04 7.52 5.67
C LEU A 24 17.66 7.34 6.32
N THR A 25 16.93 8.42 6.62
CA THR A 25 15.65 8.28 7.34
C THR A 25 14.53 9.08 6.71
N ASP A 26 14.12 8.68 5.52
CA ASP A 26 12.71 8.71 5.17
C ASP A 26 12.38 7.30 4.67
N PRO A 27 11.68 6.44 5.46
CA PRO A 27 11.10 5.24 4.88
C PRO A 27 10.20 5.72 3.76
N SER A 28 10.45 5.29 2.53
CA SER A 28 9.71 5.74 1.37
C SER A 28 8.22 5.43 1.56
N TRP A 29 7.45 6.43 1.99
CA TRP A 29 5.98 6.39 2.14
C TRP A 29 5.26 6.15 0.81
N ALA A 30 6.01 6.09 -0.30
CA ALA A 30 5.51 5.80 -1.62
C ALA A 30 4.63 4.54 -1.65
N GLY A 31 4.91 3.54 -0.80
CA GLY A 31 4.15 2.28 -0.63
C GLY A 31 2.76 2.36 0.02
N LEU A 32 2.47 3.44 0.75
CA LEU A 32 1.32 3.47 1.68
C LEU A 32 0.01 3.94 1.03
N ASP A 33 0.03 4.43 -0.21
CA ASP A 33 -1.17 5.04 -0.80
C ASP A 33 -1.64 4.42 -2.12
N HIS A 34 -1.13 3.23 -2.44
CA HIS A 34 -1.59 2.46 -3.59
C HIS A 34 -2.16 1.11 -3.16
N TYR A 35 -3.17 0.69 -3.91
CA TYR A 35 -3.71 -0.65 -3.81
C TYR A 35 -2.77 -1.63 -4.52
N THR A 36 -2.48 -2.75 -3.87
CA THR A 36 -1.69 -3.85 -4.42
C THR A 36 -2.58 -5.07 -4.57
N GLU A 37 -2.46 -5.77 -5.70
CA GLU A 37 -3.08 -7.08 -5.93
C GLU A 37 -2.62 -8.07 -4.85
N LEU A 38 -3.59 -8.68 -4.18
CA LEU A 38 -3.36 -9.62 -3.09
C LEU A 38 -3.81 -11.03 -3.46
N ASP A 39 -4.93 -11.16 -4.17
CA ASP A 39 -5.52 -12.45 -4.52
C ASP A 39 -6.46 -12.34 -5.74
N ARG A 40 -6.82 -13.50 -6.28
CA ARG A 40 -7.85 -13.67 -7.31
C ARG A 40 -8.85 -14.76 -6.91
N VAL A 41 -10.11 -14.39 -6.74
CA VAL A 41 -11.20 -15.30 -6.38
C VAL A 41 -12.26 -15.26 -7.47
N ASN A 42 -12.48 -16.38 -8.17
CA ASN A 42 -13.47 -16.47 -9.26
C ASN A 42 -13.35 -15.34 -10.32
N GLY A 43 -12.11 -14.95 -10.64
CA GLY A 43 -11.83 -13.86 -11.59
C GLY A 43 -11.90 -12.45 -11.02
N TRP A 44 -12.39 -12.28 -9.78
CA TRP A 44 -12.32 -11.01 -9.07
C TRP A 44 -10.91 -10.76 -8.56
N LEU A 45 -10.42 -9.54 -8.77
CA LEU A 45 -9.20 -9.05 -8.15
C LEU A 45 -9.49 -8.57 -6.74
N ILE A 46 -8.76 -9.10 -5.77
CA ILE A 46 -8.73 -8.59 -4.40
C ILE A 46 -7.47 -7.73 -4.26
N GLU A 47 -7.66 -6.47 -3.90
CA GLU A 47 -6.56 -5.56 -3.63
C GLU A 47 -6.59 -5.03 -2.21
N ARG A 48 -5.41 -4.71 -1.69
CA ARG A 48 -5.23 -4.13 -0.37
C ARG A 48 -4.36 -2.89 -0.40
N LYS A 49 -4.71 -1.92 0.43
CA LYS A 49 -3.92 -0.71 0.74
C LYS A 49 -3.73 -0.63 2.25
N GLN A 50 -2.54 -0.25 2.70
CA GLN A 50 -2.27 0.06 4.11
C GLN A 50 -2.13 1.57 4.27
N GLY A 51 -3.04 2.20 5.00
CA GLY A 51 -3.00 3.63 5.29
C GLY A 51 -1.82 4.02 6.18
N ALA A 52 -1.57 5.33 6.25
CA ALA A 52 -0.54 5.93 7.10
C ALA A 52 -0.71 5.61 8.60
N ASP A 53 -1.95 5.38 9.03
CA ASP A 53 -2.33 4.97 10.39
C ASP A 53 -2.21 3.44 10.61
N GLY A 54 -1.74 2.70 9.60
CA GLY A 54 -1.67 1.25 9.61
C GLY A 54 -2.99 0.56 9.27
N ALA A 55 -4.07 1.30 9.02
CA ALA A 55 -5.37 0.72 8.69
C ALA A 55 -5.32 -0.03 7.35
N LEU A 56 -5.91 -1.22 7.32
CA LEU A 56 -6.02 -2.01 6.09
C LEU A 56 -7.33 -1.67 5.39
N SER A 57 -7.24 -1.33 4.10
CA SER A 57 -8.38 -1.12 3.23
C SER A 57 -8.33 -2.15 2.11
N CYS A 58 -9.38 -2.95 1.99
CA CYS A 58 -9.51 -3.97 0.97
C CYS A 58 -10.65 -3.64 0.02
N ARG A 59 -10.48 -3.99 -1.24
CA ARG A 59 -11.52 -3.85 -2.27
C ARG A 59 -11.46 -5.02 -3.24
N ALA A 60 -12.59 -5.31 -3.87
CA ALA A 60 -12.65 -6.30 -4.93
C ALA A 60 -13.31 -5.74 -6.19
N TYR A 61 -12.80 -6.12 -7.35
CA TYR A 61 -13.41 -5.78 -8.63
C TYR A 61 -13.12 -6.82 -9.72
N LEU A 62 -14.01 -6.90 -10.71
CA LEU A 62 -13.78 -7.65 -11.95
C LEU A 62 -13.00 -6.79 -12.94
N PRO A 63 -11.77 -7.19 -13.34
CA PRO A 63 -10.96 -6.42 -14.27
C PRO A 63 -11.62 -6.32 -15.63
N SER A 64 -11.66 -5.11 -16.18
CA SER A 64 -12.36 -4.84 -17.43
C SER A 64 -11.54 -4.10 -18.48
N GLY A 65 -10.24 -3.90 -18.21
CA GLY A 65 -9.36 -3.05 -19.00
C GLY A 65 -9.52 -1.54 -18.76
N ALA A 66 -10.50 -1.13 -17.95
CA ALA A 66 -10.65 0.26 -17.56
C ALA A 66 -9.55 0.69 -16.57
N SER A 67 -9.05 1.92 -16.72
CA SER A 67 -8.02 2.49 -15.85
C SER A 67 -8.52 2.88 -14.46
N TRP A 68 -9.84 3.11 -14.31
CA TRP A 68 -10.45 3.58 -13.07
C TRP A 68 -11.23 2.47 -12.37
N PHE A 69 -11.04 2.34 -11.05
CA PHE A 69 -11.74 1.35 -10.23
C PHE A 69 -13.27 1.39 -10.41
N SER A 70 -13.87 2.58 -10.34
CA SER A 70 -15.33 2.78 -10.47
C SER A 70 -15.91 2.41 -11.83
N SER A 71 -15.06 2.20 -12.85
CA SER A 71 -15.48 1.71 -14.18
C SER A 71 -15.54 0.18 -14.28
N ASN A 72 -15.14 -0.53 -13.21
CA ASN A 72 -15.22 -1.98 -13.08
C ASN A 72 -16.46 -2.37 -12.26
N ILE A 73 -16.94 -3.59 -12.45
CA ILE A 73 -17.89 -4.20 -11.51
C ILE A 73 -17.12 -4.43 -10.20
N HIS A 74 -17.65 -3.98 -9.07
CA HIS A 74 -16.94 -4.01 -7.79
C HIS A 74 -17.89 -4.21 -6.61
N LEU A 75 -17.32 -4.51 -5.44
CA LEU A 75 -18.05 -4.40 -4.18
C LEU A 75 -17.79 -3.04 -3.54
N ASP A 76 -18.85 -2.40 -3.05
CA ASP A 76 -18.73 -1.18 -2.27
C ASP A 76 -18.23 -1.44 -0.84
N VAL A 77 -18.12 -0.38 -0.05
CA VAL A 77 -17.67 -0.45 1.36
C VAL A 77 -18.60 -1.24 2.28
N ARG A 78 -19.83 -1.53 1.85
CA ARG A 78 -20.82 -2.36 2.57
C ARG A 78 -20.81 -3.81 2.06
N GLY A 79 -19.99 -4.12 1.05
CA GLY A 79 -19.96 -5.43 0.40
C GLY A 79 -21.11 -5.63 -0.59
N GLU A 80 -21.76 -4.56 -1.03
CA GLU A 80 -22.83 -4.60 -2.02
C GLU A 80 -22.27 -4.54 -3.44
N LEU A 81 -22.89 -5.30 -4.34
CA LEU A 81 -22.48 -5.36 -5.75
C LEU A 81 -22.83 -4.05 -6.46
N VAL A 82 -21.81 -3.41 -7.03
CA VAL A 82 -21.94 -2.25 -7.89
C VAL A 82 -21.59 -2.63 -9.33
N VAL A 83 -22.56 -2.47 -10.22
CA VAL A 83 -22.41 -2.71 -11.66
C VAL A 83 -22.45 -1.36 -12.39
N PRO A 84 -21.36 -0.92 -13.04
CA PRO A 84 -21.35 0.30 -13.83
C PRO A 84 -22.34 0.25 -15.00
N ALA A 85 -22.82 1.41 -15.42
CA ALA A 85 -23.72 1.53 -16.56
C ALA A 85 -23.16 0.86 -17.83
N GLY A 86 -24.01 0.17 -18.57
CA GLY A 86 -23.63 -0.52 -19.80
C GLY A 86 -22.89 -1.85 -19.59
N ARG A 87 -22.70 -2.29 -18.34
CA ARG A 87 -22.20 -3.64 -18.03
C ARG A 87 -23.27 -4.53 -17.44
N ARG A 88 -22.99 -5.82 -17.45
CA ARG A 88 -23.78 -6.86 -16.80
C ARG A 88 -22.85 -7.72 -15.96
N PHE A 89 -23.30 -8.08 -14.76
CA PHE A 89 -22.69 -9.12 -13.96
C PHE A 89 -23.39 -10.44 -14.27
N GLU A 90 -22.63 -11.49 -14.59
CA GLU A 90 -23.15 -12.81 -14.97
C GLU A 90 -22.91 -13.89 -13.91
N GLY A 91 -22.24 -13.54 -12.81
CA GLY A 91 -22.02 -14.46 -11.69
C GLY A 91 -23.25 -14.64 -10.80
N ASP A 92 -23.11 -15.51 -9.82
CA ASP A 92 -24.18 -15.86 -8.88
C ASP A 92 -23.91 -15.40 -7.44
N GLN A 93 -24.85 -15.70 -6.55
CA GLN A 93 -24.75 -15.32 -5.14
C GLN A 93 -23.60 -16.04 -4.42
N GLN A 94 -23.27 -17.28 -4.82
CA GLN A 94 -22.17 -18.05 -4.21
C GLN A 94 -20.82 -17.43 -4.58
N GLU A 95 -20.67 -16.97 -5.82
CA GLU A 95 -19.52 -16.22 -6.27
C GLU A 95 -19.33 -14.94 -5.43
N LEU A 96 -20.41 -14.15 -5.25
CA LEU A 96 -20.36 -12.93 -4.43
C LEU A 96 -20.03 -13.21 -2.97
N GLU A 97 -20.55 -14.30 -2.39
CA GLU A 97 -20.22 -14.71 -1.03
C GLU A 97 -18.74 -15.06 -0.88
N ALA A 98 -18.16 -15.81 -1.82
CA ALA A 98 -16.73 -16.12 -1.81
C ALA A 98 -15.85 -14.85 -1.87
N VAL A 99 -16.25 -13.86 -2.68
CA VAL A 99 -15.55 -12.58 -2.79
C VAL A 99 -15.69 -11.76 -1.50
N ARG A 100 -16.88 -11.71 -0.89
CA ARG A 100 -17.10 -11.05 0.41
C ARG A 100 -16.25 -11.67 1.51
N GLU A 101 -16.18 -12.99 1.57
CA GLU A 101 -15.30 -13.69 2.50
C GLU A 101 -13.82 -13.35 2.27
N ALA A 102 -13.40 -13.20 1.01
CA ALA A 102 -12.03 -12.80 0.69
C ALA A 102 -11.72 -11.37 1.15
N ILE A 103 -12.64 -10.42 0.97
CA ILE A 103 -12.50 -9.05 1.50
C ILE A 103 -12.42 -9.06 3.03
N ASP A 104 -13.28 -9.82 3.70
CA ASP A 104 -13.29 -9.93 5.16
C ASP A 104 -11.99 -10.55 5.70
N ARG A 105 -11.43 -11.57 5.05
CA ARG A 105 -10.08 -12.07 5.40
C ARG A 105 -8.99 -11.04 5.15
N CYS A 106 -9.07 -10.33 4.01
CA CYS A 106 -8.10 -9.30 3.63
C CYS A 106 -8.01 -8.16 4.66
N SER A 107 -9.13 -7.79 5.29
CA SER A 107 -9.21 -6.67 6.23
C SER A 107 -8.87 -7.03 7.67
N ARG A 108 -8.91 -8.31 8.05
CA ARG A 108 -8.70 -8.76 9.44
C ARG A 108 -7.24 -8.70 9.91
N ASP A 109 -6.30 -9.06 9.04
CA ASP A 109 -4.88 -9.14 9.40
C ASP A 109 -3.99 -8.88 8.18
N PHE A 110 -2.75 -8.51 8.45
CA PHE A 110 -1.71 -8.36 7.45
C PHE A 110 -1.37 -9.69 6.78
N LEU A 111 -1.41 -10.79 7.55
CA LEU A 111 -1.22 -12.15 7.05
C LEU A 111 -2.47 -12.60 6.29
N TYR A 112 -2.44 -12.48 4.96
CA TYR A 112 -3.47 -13.01 4.09
C TYR A 112 -3.15 -14.46 3.74
N LEU A 113 -3.97 -15.38 4.23
CA LEU A 113 -3.88 -16.79 3.88
C LEU A 113 -4.96 -17.13 2.84
N PRO A 114 -4.58 -17.55 1.62
CA PRO A 114 -5.54 -18.07 0.65
C PRO A 114 -6.15 -19.37 1.18
N ARG A 115 -7.39 -19.65 0.77
CA ARG A 115 -8.13 -20.84 1.20
C ARG A 115 -7.89 -22.03 0.28
#